data_AF-A0A4Y2EAA7-F1
#
_entry.id   AF-A0A4Y2EAA7-F1
#
_cell.length_a   1.000
_cell.length_b   1.000
_cell.length_c   1.000
_cell.angle_alpha   90.00
_cell.angle_beta   90.00
_cell.angle_gamma   90.00
#
_symmetry.space_group_name_H-M   'P 1'
#
loop_
_entity.id
_entity.type
_entity.pdbx_description
1 polymer ?
#
loop_
_entity_poly.entity_id
_entity_poly.type
_entity_poly.pdbx_seq_one_letter_code
_entity_poly.pdbx_strand_id
1 'polypeptide(L)'
;MRKGQEEMRKGQEEMRKGQEEMRKGQEEMKNQIQSHVENKVGEIKDHVNSYIERIEEDVQSLKREIGEVKGEVERKIEEVEDKVQGKIEEVKEKVQMKIGDLEKRFSELEDRPFSFPANPELTYSRPTVKSLTFHGQTSWTVFKTQFDVLTDLTTIENALEARLGDSHLSQFYRTELKTKRQKPGESLQVLAADVERLMSLGYAECPQDVRDSLAAQYFVDAIRDEDTQHATRLTDAKDLKSALAYSVKYEAAKTVSKTSRNVRSIEIEDSTEKEKDEKFDCLLSTLEELLNSHVAGRRLLDEIRT
;
A
#
# COMPACT_ATOMS: atom_id res chain seq x y z
N MET A 1 -78.05 11.18 133.69
CA MET A 1 -78.11 10.32 132.47
C MET A 1 -78.53 11.09 131.21
N ARG A 2 -79.65 11.83 131.18
CA ARG A 2 -80.11 12.55 129.96
C ARG A 2 -79.11 13.54 129.33
N LYS A 3 -78.43 14.37 130.13
CA LYS A 3 -77.54 15.44 129.64
C LYS A 3 -76.34 14.92 128.80
N GLY A 4 -75.77 13.77 129.17
CA GLY A 4 -74.65 13.15 128.45
C GLY A 4 -75.05 12.49 127.12
N GLN A 5 -76.28 11.99 126.99
CA GLN A 5 -76.80 11.48 125.71
C GLN A 5 -77.03 12.61 124.70
N GLU A 6 -77.44 13.77 125.17
CA GLU A 6 -77.70 14.94 124.33
C GLU A 6 -76.39 15.56 123.80
N GLU A 7 -75.35 15.64 124.62
CA GLU A 7 -74.00 16.04 124.17
C GLU A 7 -73.39 15.04 123.17
N MET A 8 -73.56 13.73 123.39
CA MET A 8 -73.13 12.71 122.43
C MET A 8 -73.81 12.86 121.08
N ARG A 9 -75.13 13.12 121.09
CA ARG A 9 -75.90 13.35 119.86
C ARG A 9 -75.45 14.63 119.14
N LYS A 10 -75.16 15.69 119.88
CA LYS A 10 -74.63 16.95 119.32
C LYS A 10 -73.25 16.77 118.70
N GLY A 11 -72.34 16.04 119.37
CA GLY A 11 -71.02 15.71 118.84
C GLY A 11 -71.07 14.84 117.59
N GLN A 12 -72.01 13.88 117.51
CA GLN A 12 -72.25 13.11 116.27
C GLN A 12 -72.75 13.99 115.12
N GLU A 13 -73.62 14.95 115.41
CA GLU A 13 -74.16 15.86 114.41
C GLU A 13 -73.12 16.87 113.90
N GLU A 14 -72.24 17.37 114.77
CA GLU A 14 -71.08 18.19 114.35
C GLU A 14 -70.06 17.38 113.55
N MET A 15 -69.77 16.13 113.95
CA MET A 15 -68.89 15.25 113.17
C MET A 15 -69.46 15.00 111.77
N ARG A 16 -70.78 14.79 111.68
CA ARG A 16 -71.47 14.60 110.41
C ARG A 16 -71.42 15.86 109.54
N LYS A 17 -71.59 17.06 110.13
CA LYS A 17 -71.39 18.33 109.42
C LYS A 17 -69.95 18.53 108.94
N GLY A 18 -68.96 18.24 109.79
CA GLY A 18 -67.54 18.33 109.42
C GLY A 18 -67.18 17.37 108.28
N GLN A 19 -67.75 16.17 108.26
CA GLN A 19 -67.62 15.24 107.13
C GLN A 19 -68.28 15.77 105.86
N GLU A 20 -69.48 16.37 105.95
CA GLU A 20 -70.18 16.97 104.82
C GLU A 20 -69.39 18.13 104.21
N GLU A 21 -68.84 19.02 105.03
CA GLU A 21 -68.00 20.14 104.59
C GLU A 21 -66.69 19.65 103.96
N MET A 22 -66.04 18.64 104.56
CA MET A 22 -64.86 18.02 103.97
C MET A 22 -65.16 17.41 102.60
N ARG A 23 -66.30 16.72 102.46
CA ARG A 23 -66.72 16.15 101.18
C ARG A 23 -66.97 17.24 100.14
N LYS A 24 -67.61 18.34 100.52
CA LYS A 24 -67.81 19.49 99.64
C LYS A 24 -66.49 20.13 99.21
N GLY A 25 -65.55 20.34 100.13
CA GLY A 25 -64.23 20.89 99.80
C GLY A 25 -63.44 19.97 98.85
N GLN A 26 -63.55 18.65 99.03
CA GLN A 26 -62.98 17.67 98.09
C GLN A 26 -63.64 17.73 96.71
N GLU A 27 -64.97 17.81 96.65
CA GLU A 27 -65.73 17.93 95.40
C GLU A 27 -65.35 19.22 94.64
N GLU A 28 -65.21 20.34 95.36
CA GLU A 28 -64.86 21.64 94.78
C GLU A 28 -63.43 21.63 94.23
N MET A 29 -62.47 21.08 94.99
CA MET A 29 -61.09 20.91 94.53
C MET A 29 -61.01 19.99 93.30
N LYS A 30 -61.77 18.89 93.30
CA LYS A 30 -61.85 17.98 92.15
C LYS A 30 -62.40 18.69 90.91
N ASN A 31 -63.47 19.47 91.06
CA ASN A 31 -64.07 20.22 89.96
C ASN A 31 -63.12 21.29 89.40
N GLN A 32 -62.39 21.99 90.26
CA GLN A 32 -61.37 22.97 89.82
C GLN A 32 -60.23 22.30 89.05
N ILE A 33 -59.70 21.17 89.55
CA ILE A 33 -58.65 20.40 88.88
C ILE A 33 -59.16 19.90 87.53
N GLN A 34 -60.37 19.33 87.50
CA GLN A 34 -60.97 18.82 86.27
C GLN A 34 -61.14 19.94 85.23
N SER A 35 -61.70 21.09 85.62
CA SER A 35 -61.84 22.27 84.76
C SER A 35 -60.49 22.77 84.24
N HIS A 36 -59.46 22.83 85.08
CA HIS A 36 -58.13 23.28 84.66
C HIS A 36 -57.49 22.33 83.64
N VAL A 37 -57.62 21.02 83.88
CA VAL A 37 -57.12 19.98 82.96
C VAL A 37 -57.88 20.05 81.64
N GLU A 38 -59.21 20.14 81.66
CA GLU A 38 -60.03 20.26 80.45
C GLU A 38 -59.66 21.50 79.63
N ASN A 39 -59.44 22.65 80.29
CA ASN A 39 -59.03 23.86 79.60
C ASN A 39 -57.64 23.71 78.95
N LYS A 40 -56.64 23.22 79.69
CA LYS A 40 -55.30 23.01 79.13
C LYS A 40 -55.28 21.99 78.00
N VAL A 41 -56.09 20.93 78.09
CA VAL A 41 -56.24 19.95 77.01
C VAL A 41 -56.89 20.60 75.79
N GLY A 42 -57.86 21.49 75.99
CA GLY A 42 -58.44 22.32 74.93
C GLY A 42 -57.39 23.19 74.23
N GLU A 43 -56.62 23.97 74.99
CA GLU A 43 -55.54 24.82 74.45
C GLU A 43 -54.50 24.01 73.65
N ILE A 44 -54.08 22.86 74.17
CA ILE A 44 -53.14 21.96 73.48
C ILE A 44 -53.74 21.45 72.17
N LYS A 45 -55.02 21.06 72.19
CA LYS A 45 -55.72 20.57 71.00
C LYS A 45 -55.80 21.65 69.92
N ASP A 46 -56.12 22.89 70.29
CA ASP A 46 -56.20 24.01 69.35
C ASP A 46 -54.83 24.34 68.75
N HIS A 47 -53.77 24.34 69.57
CA HIS A 47 -52.41 24.50 69.07
C HIS A 47 -52.00 23.40 68.10
N VAL A 48 -52.28 22.13 68.42
CA VAL A 48 -51.98 20.99 67.55
C VAL A 48 -52.74 21.09 66.24
N ASN A 49 -54.03 21.44 66.26
CA ASN A 49 -54.82 21.64 65.05
C ASN A 49 -54.25 22.76 64.17
N SER A 50 -53.84 23.89 64.76
CA SER A 50 -53.21 24.98 64.00
C SER A 50 -51.89 24.55 63.34
N TYR A 51 -51.08 23.73 64.01
CA TYR A 51 -49.87 23.17 63.39
C TYR A 51 -50.20 22.19 62.26
N ILE A 52 -51.23 21.36 62.42
CA ILE A 52 -51.69 20.43 61.38
C ILE A 52 -52.14 21.20 60.13
N GLU A 53 -53.00 22.22 60.29
CA GLU A 53 -53.49 23.04 59.17
C GLU A 53 -52.33 23.67 58.38
N ARG A 54 -51.32 24.21 59.06
CA ARG A 54 -50.14 24.79 58.40
C ARG A 54 -49.33 23.75 57.63
N ILE A 55 -49.16 22.55 58.20
CA ILE A 55 -48.47 21.45 57.52
C ILE A 55 -49.27 21.00 56.29
N GLU A 56 -50.59 20.93 56.39
CA GLU A 56 -51.45 20.59 55.25
C GLU A 56 -51.35 21.63 54.13
N GLU A 57 -51.32 22.92 54.46
CA GLU A 57 -51.09 24.01 53.51
C GLU A 57 -49.73 23.87 52.81
N ASP A 58 -48.64 23.66 53.57
CA ASP A 58 -47.29 23.49 53.03
C ASP A 58 -47.22 22.26 52.10
N VAL A 59 -47.83 21.15 52.50
CA VAL A 59 -47.89 19.92 51.68
C VAL A 59 -48.66 20.16 50.38
N GLN A 60 -49.77 20.90 50.43
CA GLN A 60 -50.53 21.25 49.22
C GLN A 60 -49.75 22.19 48.30
N SER A 61 -49.00 23.15 48.86
CA SER A 61 -48.11 24.03 48.09
C SER A 61 -47.02 23.21 47.38
N LEU A 62 -46.30 22.38 48.12
CA LEU A 62 -45.25 21.52 47.57
C LEU A 62 -45.78 20.58 46.49
N LYS A 63 -46.97 20.03 46.67
CA LYS A 63 -47.61 19.17 45.66
C LYS A 63 -47.86 19.92 44.35
N ARG A 64 -48.21 21.21 44.42
CA ARG A 64 -48.41 22.06 43.24
C ARG A 64 -47.10 22.33 42.52
N GLU A 65 -46.07 22.74 43.26
CA GLU A 65 -44.72 23.00 42.71
C GLU A 65 -44.14 21.75 42.04
N ILE A 66 -44.28 20.57 42.66
CA ILE A 66 -43.85 19.30 42.06
C ILE A 66 -44.58 19.05 40.73
N GLY A 67 -45.87 19.38 40.65
CA GLY A 67 -46.65 19.27 39.41
C GLY A 67 -46.16 20.20 38.31
N GLU A 68 -45.84 21.45 38.66
CA GLU A 68 -45.29 22.45 37.71
C GLU A 68 -43.91 22.03 37.19
N VAL A 69 -43.01 21.62 38.09
CA VAL A 69 -41.67 21.11 37.73
C VAL A 69 -41.79 19.87 36.84
N LYS A 70 -42.68 18.94 37.17
CA LYS A 70 -42.93 17.75 36.34
C LYS A 70 -43.37 18.15 34.93
N GLY A 71 -44.32 19.09 34.80
CA GLY A 71 -44.78 19.57 33.50
C GLY A 71 -43.73 20.36 32.71
N GLU A 72 -42.82 21.07 33.39
CA GLU A 72 -41.67 21.71 32.72
C GLU A 72 -40.65 20.68 32.21
N VAL A 73 -40.36 19.64 33.00
CA VAL A 73 -39.46 18.56 32.61
C VAL A 73 -40.02 17.81 31.40
N GLU A 74 -41.31 17.47 31.41
CA GLU A 74 -41.98 16.80 30.27
C GLU A 74 -41.89 17.64 28.99
N ARG A 75 -42.17 18.95 29.05
CA ARG A 75 -42.05 19.86 27.90
C ARG A 75 -40.62 19.95 27.37
N LYS A 76 -39.61 20.00 28.24
CA LYS A 76 -38.19 20.02 27.82
C LYS A 76 -37.77 18.72 27.16
N ILE A 77 -38.31 17.58 27.60
CA ILE A 77 -38.05 16.29 26.98
C ILE A 77 -38.61 16.29 25.56
N GLU A 78 -39.88 16.69 25.39
CA GLU A 78 -40.53 16.77 24.07
C GLU A 78 -39.76 17.70 23.11
N GLU A 79 -39.35 18.89 23.58
CA GLU A 79 -38.54 19.82 22.76
C GLU A 79 -37.20 19.19 22.31
N VAL A 80 -36.53 18.46 23.21
CA VAL A 80 -35.27 17.77 22.89
C VAL A 80 -35.51 16.64 21.89
N GLU A 81 -36.58 15.86 22.06
CA GLU A 81 -36.96 14.79 21.14
C GLU A 81 -37.21 15.33 19.72
N ASP A 82 -38.03 16.38 19.59
CA ASP A 82 -38.31 17.03 18.31
C ASP A 82 -37.02 17.55 17.64
N LYS A 83 -36.14 18.18 18.43
CA LYS A 83 -34.86 18.70 17.92
C LYS A 83 -33.93 17.59 17.45
N VAL A 84 -33.88 16.48 18.17
CA VAL A 84 -33.07 15.31 17.78
C VAL A 84 -33.64 14.67 16.52
N GLN A 85 -34.96 14.49 16.45
CA GLN A 85 -35.63 13.93 15.28
C GLN A 85 -35.41 14.79 14.03
N GLY A 86 -35.54 16.12 14.15
CA GLY A 86 -35.26 17.04 13.05
C GLY A 86 -33.82 16.94 12.53
N LYS A 87 -32.82 16.86 13.43
CA LYS A 87 -31.41 16.66 13.03
C LYS A 87 -31.17 15.31 12.34
N ILE A 88 -31.85 14.26 12.78
CA ILE A 88 -31.73 12.93 12.17
C ILE A 88 -32.24 12.96 10.73
N GLU A 89 -33.40 13.56 10.49
CA GLU A 89 -33.95 13.69 9.13
C GLU A 89 -33.06 14.57 8.23
N GLU A 90 -32.53 15.69 8.74
CA GLU A 90 -31.58 16.52 7.97
C GLU A 90 -30.32 15.74 7.55
N VAL A 91 -29.75 14.95 8.47
CA VAL A 91 -28.58 14.11 8.18
C VAL A 91 -28.92 13.03 7.15
N LYS A 92 -30.09 12.41 7.28
CA LYS A 92 -30.58 11.38 6.37
C LYS A 92 -30.76 11.92 4.95
N GLU A 93 -31.37 13.09 4.79
CA GLU A 93 -31.48 13.78 3.49
C GLU A 93 -30.11 14.09 2.89
N LYS A 94 -29.17 14.62 3.68
CA LYS A 94 -27.79 14.90 3.23
C LYS A 94 -27.06 13.64 2.76
N VAL A 95 -27.25 12.53 3.46
CA VAL A 95 -26.64 11.24 3.08
C VAL A 95 -27.28 10.71 1.80
N GLN A 96 -28.61 10.74 1.69
CA GLN A 96 -29.32 10.31 0.47
C GLN A 96 -28.90 11.13 -0.76
N MET A 97 -28.79 12.45 -0.62
CA MET A 97 -28.31 13.32 -1.71
C MET A 97 -26.89 12.95 -2.14
N LYS A 98 -25.97 12.75 -1.19
CA LYS A 98 -24.59 12.33 -1.51
C LYS A 98 -24.54 10.96 -2.18
N ILE A 99 -25.39 10.02 -1.78
CA ILE A 99 -25.49 8.70 -2.43
C ILE A 99 -25.91 8.89 -3.89
N GLY A 100 -26.95 9.70 -4.16
CA GLY A 100 -27.37 10.00 -5.53
C GLY A 100 -26.28 10.66 -6.38
N ASP A 101 -25.51 11.59 -5.81
CA ASP A 101 -24.35 12.20 -6.49
C ASP A 101 -23.23 11.18 -6.80
N LEU A 102 -23.03 10.19 -5.92
CA LEU A 102 -22.08 9.10 -6.16
C LEU A 102 -22.59 8.14 -7.24
N GLU A 103 -23.85 7.74 -7.18
CA GLU A 103 -24.47 6.87 -8.18
C GLU A 103 -24.38 7.48 -9.57
N LYS A 104 -24.68 8.79 -9.72
CA LYS A 104 -24.53 9.50 -10.98
C LYS A 104 -23.09 9.50 -11.50
N ARG A 105 -22.11 9.81 -10.64
CA ARG A 105 -20.69 9.79 -11.01
C ARG A 105 -20.21 8.39 -11.39
N PHE A 106 -20.77 7.36 -10.75
CA PHE A 106 -20.48 5.99 -11.10
C PHE A 106 -21.02 5.64 -12.50
N SER A 107 -22.26 6.02 -12.82
CA SER A 107 -22.82 5.84 -14.17
C SER A 107 -22.01 6.59 -15.24
N GLU A 108 -21.57 7.83 -14.98
CA GLU A 108 -20.72 8.59 -15.90
C GLU A 108 -19.37 7.93 -16.18
N LEU A 109 -18.81 7.21 -15.18
CA LEU A 109 -17.56 6.47 -15.33
C LEU A 109 -17.77 5.12 -16.03
N GLU A 110 -18.90 4.45 -15.79
CA GLU A 110 -19.26 3.19 -16.45
C GLU A 110 -19.50 3.39 -17.95
N ASP A 111 -20.15 4.50 -18.33
CA ASP A 111 -20.44 4.83 -19.73
C ASP A 111 -19.23 5.43 -20.48
N ARG A 112 -18.15 5.79 -19.79
CA ARG A 112 -16.94 6.32 -20.45
C ARG A 112 -16.20 5.17 -21.14
N PRO A 113 -16.13 5.13 -22.49
CA PRO A 113 -15.35 4.13 -23.17
C PRO A 113 -13.88 4.37 -22.86
N PHE A 114 -13.20 3.40 -22.24
CA PHE A 114 -11.74 3.35 -22.21
C PHE A 114 -11.25 3.13 -23.65
N SER A 115 -11.09 4.22 -24.42
CA SER A 115 -10.44 4.16 -25.72
C SER A 115 -8.93 4.17 -25.50
N PHE A 116 -8.33 2.98 -25.39
CA PHE A 116 -6.92 2.85 -25.73
C PHE A 116 -6.79 3.19 -27.23
N PRO A 117 -5.82 4.02 -27.65
CA PRO A 117 -5.54 4.17 -29.07
C PRO A 117 -5.27 2.78 -29.64
N ALA A 118 -6.06 2.37 -30.62
CA ALA A 118 -5.96 1.06 -31.24
C ALA A 118 -4.56 0.95 -31.87
N ASN A 119 -3.68 0.18 -31.24
CA ASN A 119 -2.40 -0.18 -31.82
C ASN A 119 -2.67 -1.20 -32.94
N PRO A 120 -2.31 -0.93 -34.21
CA PRO A 120 -2.78 -1.73 -35.36
C PRO A 120 -2.24 -3.18 -35.44
N GLU A 121 -1.35 -3.62 -34.55
CA GLU A 121 -0.61 -4.87 -34.74
C GLU A 121 -1.03 -6.07 -33.86
N LEU A 122 -2.01 -5.93 -32.96
CA LEU A 122 -2.41 -7.05 -32.09
C LEU A 122 -3.82 -7.55 -32.42
N THR A 123 -3.91 -8.47 -33.39
CA THR A 123 -5.11 -9.27 -33.67
C THR A 123 -5.28 -10.40 -32.64
N TYR A 124 -5.29 -10.08 -31.35
CA TYR A 124 -5.60 -11.06 -30.30
C TYR A 124 -6.96 -10.74 -29.68
N SER A 125 -7.78 -11.77 -29.49
CA SER A 125 -9.09 -11.68 -28.85
C SER A 125 -8.97 -11.02 -27.49
N ARG A 126 -9.55 -9.81 -27.36
CA ARG A 126 -9.66 -9.07 -26.11
C ARG A 126 -10.42 -9.91 -25.09
N PRO A 127 -9.81 -10.34 -23.97
CA PRO A 127 -10.55 -11.03 -22.92
C PRO A 127 -11.58 -10.06 -22.34
N THR A 128 -12.86 -10.42 -22.40
CA THR A 128 -13.92 -9.66 -21.73
C THR A 128 -13.79 -9.92 -20.23
N VAL A 129 -13.03 -9.08 -19.53
CA VAL A 129 -12.98 -9.09 -18.06
C VAL A 129 -14.36 -8.63 -17.59
N LYS A 130 -15.12 -9.55 -16.99
CA LYS A 130 -16.41 -9.21 -16.37
C LYS A 130 -16.12 -8.36 -15.13
N SER A 131 -16.63 -7.14 -15.10
CA SER A 131 -16.57 -6.29 -13.91
C SER A 131 -17.35 -6.97 -12.77
N LEU A 132 -16.80 -6.90 -11.56
CA LEU A 132 -17.52 -7.32 -10.35
C LEU A 132 -18.51 -6.21 -9.99
N THR A 133 -19.71 -6.26 -10.54
CA THR A 133 -20.79 -5.29 -10.26
C THR A 133 -21.48 -5.59 -8.93
N PHE A 134 -21.54 -4.59 -8.04
CA PHE A 134 -22.23 -4.71 -6.76
C PHE A 134 -23.75 -4.60 -6.96
N HIS A 135 -24.44 -5.74 -7.05
CA HIS A 135 -25.90 -5.79 -7.26
C HIS A 135 -26.72 -5.68 -5.96
N GLY A 136 -26.11 -5.28 -4.83
CA GLY A 136 -26.80 -5.14 -3.53
C GLY A 136 -27.29 -6.45 -2.88
N GLN A 137 -27.10 -7.59 -3.55
CA GLN A 137 -27.53 -8.91 -3.05
C GLN A 137 -26.53 -9.53 -2.06
N THR A 138 -25.28 -9.07 -2.06
CA THR A 138 -24.24 -9.40 -1.07
C THR A 138 -24.03 -8.23 -0.12
N SER A 139 -23.69 -8.50 1.15
CA SER A 139 -23.37 -7.41 2.09
C SER A 139 -22.10 -6.67 1.63
N TRP A 140 -22.02 -5.38 1.94
CA TRP A 140 -20.84 -4.54 1.62
C TRP A 140 -19.51 -5.16 2.11
N THR A 141 -19.55 -5.84 3.25
CA THR A 141 -18.38 -6.55 3.80
C THR A 141 -17.93 -7.71 2.92
N VAL A 142 -18.85 -8.46 2.34
CA VAL A 142 -18.56 -9.57 1.41
C VAL A 142 -18.09 -9.05 0.07
N PHE A 143 -18.70 -7.96 -0.43
CA PHE A 143 -18.21 -7.32 -1.64
C PHE A 143 -16.79 -6.78 -1.46
N LYS A 144 -16.51 -6.13 -0.32
CA LYS A 144 -15.18 -5.61 0.00
C LYS A 144 -14.14 -6.71 0.09
N THR A 145 -14.42 -7.84 0.75
CA THR A 145 -13.45 -8.95 0.81
C THR A 145 -13.24 -9.60 -0.56
N GLN A 146 -14.29 -9.76 -1.38
CA GLN A 146 -14.16 -10.27 -2.75
C GLN A 146 -13.36 -9.32 -3.64
N PHE A 147 -13.57 -8.01 -3.51
CA PHE A 147 -12.80 -6.99 -4.18
C PHE A 147 -11.34 -7.02 -3.71
N ASP A 148 -11.09 -7.03 -2.40
CA ASP A 148 -9.75 -7.04 -1.81
C ASP A 148 -8.94 -8.28 -2.28
N VAL A 149 -9.58 -9.45 -2.42
CA VAL A 149 -8.97 -10.68 -2.98
C VAL A 149 -8.68 -10.55 -4.48
N LEU A 150 -9.56 -9.89 -5.24
CA LEU A 150 -9.35 -9.63 -6.67
C LEU A 150 -8.33 -8.51 -6.93
N THR A 151 -8.16 -7.59 -6.00
CA THR A 151 -7.22 -6.45 -6.10
C THR A 151 -5.89 -6.73 -5.44
N ASP A 152 -5.55 -7.98 -5.11
CA ASP A 152 -4.17 -8.30 -4.78
C ASP A 152 -3.31 -8.05 -6.02
N LEU A 153 -2.84 -6.80 -6.11
CA LEU A 153 -2.16 -6.23 -7.25
C LEU A 153 -0.94 -7.07 -7.60
N THR A 154 -0.32 -7.67 -6.57
CA THR A 154 0.82 -8.56 -6.71
C THR A 154 0.47 -9.84 -7.46
N THR A 155 -0.72 -10.42 -7.25
CA THR A 155 -1.19 -11.60 -7.97
C THR A 155 -1.50 -11.28 -9.43
N ILE A 156 -2.07 -10.10 -9.72
CA ILE A 156 -2.30 -9.63 -11.10
C ILE A 156 -0.97 -9.32 -11.80
N GLU A 157 -0.05 -8.62 -11.14
CA GLU A 157 1.27 -8.27 -11.65
C GLU A 157 2.06 -9.53 -12.01
N ASN A 158 2.13 -10.51 -11.11
CA ASN A 158 2.78 -11.80 -11.36
C ASN A 158 2.13 -12.57 -12.52
N ALA A 159 0.79 -12.55 -12.62
CA ALA A 159 0.08 -13.24 -13.70
C ALA A 159 0.28 -12.54 -15.07
N LEU A 160 0.39 -11.21 -15.09
CA LEU A 160 0.71 -10.44 -16.28
C LEU A 160 2.16 -10.66 -16.68
N GLU A 161 3.11 -10.62 -15.75
CA GLU A 161 4.51 -10.90 -16.01
C GLU A 161 4.73 -12.34 -16.50
N ALA A 162 4.02 -13.33 -15.94
CA ALA A 162 4.09 -14.70 -16.43
C ALA A 162 3.50 -14.90 -17.84
N ARG A 163 2.53 -14.08 -18.25
CA ARG A 163 1.82 -14.21 -19.55
C ARG A 163 2.34 -13.29 -20.65
N LEU A 164 2.87 -12.13 -20.27
CA LEU A 164 3.28 -11.03 -21.13
C LEU A 164 4.73 -10.59 -20.87
N GLY A 165 5.41 -11.18 -19.88
CA GLY A 165 6.79 -10.84 -19.58
C GLY A 165 7.68 -11.09 -20.79
N ASP A 166 8.39 -10.05 -21.21
CA ASP A 166 9.30 -10.01 -22.36
C ASP A 166 10.55 -10.89 -22.19
N SER A 167 10.56 -11.83 -21.24
CA SER A 167 11.67 -12.76 -20.99
C SER A 167 11.98 -13.59 -22.24
N HIS A 168 10.96 -14.08 -22.95
CA HIS A 168 11.13 -14.80 -24.21
C HIS A 168 11.63 -13.89 -25.35
N LEU A 169 11.17 -12.64 -25.39
CA LEU A 169 11.58 -11.65 -26.39
C LEU A 169 13.03 -11.20 -26.18
N SER A 170 13.45 -11.08 -24.92
CA SER A 170 14.84 -10.80 -24.52
C SER A 170 15.79 -11.92 -24.98
N GLN A 171 15.38 -13.19 -24.86
CA GLN A 171 16.16 -14.33 -25.36
C GLN A 171 16.32 -14.32 -26.89
N PHE A 172 15.29 -13.89 -27.63
CA PHE A 172 15.38 -13.72 -29.08
C PHE A 172 16.46 -12.70 -29.46
N TYR A 173 16.45 -11.51 -28.86
CA TYR A 173 17.45 -10.47 -29.14
C TYR A 173 18.87 -10.87 -28.72
N ARG A 174 19.03 -11.61 -27.61
CA ARG A 174 20.32 -12.20 -27.21
C ARG A 174 20.87 -13.17 -28.27
N THR A 175 19.98 -13.92 -28.91
CA THR A 175 20.36 -14.85 -29.98
C THR A 175 20.73 -14.10 -31.25
N GLU A 176 19.99 -13.05 -31.59
CA GLU A 176 20.28 -12.16 -32.72
C GLU A 176 21.64 -11.44 -32.57
N LEU A 177 22.01 -11.02 -31.36
CA LEU A 177 23.34 -10.45 -31.07
C LEU A 177 24.48 -11.41 -31.39
N LYS A 178 24.36 -12.69 -30.99
CA LYS A 178 25.43 -13.69 -31.19
C LYS A 178 25.69 -13.97 -32.67
N THR A 179 24.64 -13.94 -33.48
CA THR A 179 24.72 -14.22 -34.92
C THR A 179 24.95 -12.96 -35.76
N LYS A 180 24.95 -11.77 -35.15
CA LYS A 180 25.11 -10.50 -35.87
C LYS A 180 26.46 -10.43 -36.57
N ARG A 181 26.42 -10.09 -37.87
CA ARG A 181 27.59 -9.78 -38.69
C ARG A 181 27.30 -8.55 -39.57
N GLN A 182 28.34 -7.78 -39.89
CA GLN A 182 28.26 -6.62 -40.77
C GLN A 182 27.91 -7.05 -42.20
N LYS A 183 26.88 -6.44 -42.78
CA LYS A 183 26.45 -6.69 -44.15
C LYS A 183 27.38 -6.01 -45.17
N PRO A 184 27.46 -6.50 -46.42
CA PRO A 184 28.18 -5.81 -47.47
C PRO A 184 27.69 -4.38 -47.70
N GLY A 185 28.58 -3.39 -47.54
CA GLY A 185 28.25 -1.97 -47.70
C GLY A 185 27.59 -1.30 -46.49
N GLU A 186 27.37 -2.04 -45.39
CA GLU A 186 26.91 -1.46 -44.12
C GLU A 186 28.03 -0.67 -43.46
N SER A 187 27.77 0.59 -43.10
CA SER A 187 28.74 1.41 -42.35
C SER A 187 28.87 0.92 -40.90
N LEU A 188 30.04 1.13 -40.30
CA LEU A 188 30.29 0.74 -38.91
C LEU A 188 29.33 1.42 -37.93
N GLN A 189 28.87 2.63 -38.22
CA GLN A 189 27.90 3.36 -37.40
C GLN A 189 26.54 2.69 -37.39
N VAL A 190 26.07 2.19 -38.54
CA VAL A 190 24.80 1.46 -38.65
C VAL A 190 24.87 0.14 -37.89
N LEU A 191 26.00 -0.58 -38.02
CA LEU A 191 26.24 -1.81 -37.26
C LEU A 191 26.22 -1.55 -35.74
N ALA A 192 26.90 -0.49 -35.27
CA ALA A 192 26.95 -0.13 -33.86
C ALA A 192 25.57 0.24 -33.32
N ALA A 193 24.78 1.03 -34.07
CA ALA A 193 23.42 1.40 -33.67
C ALA A 193 22.51 0.17 -33.53
N ASP A 194 22.63 -0.83 -34.41
CA ASP A 194 21.85 -2.05 -34.31
C ASP A 194 22.30 -2.93 -33.13
N VAL A 195 23.60 -3.01 -32.86
CA VAL A 195 24.14 -3.68 -31.65
C VAL A 195 23.62 -2.99 -30.39
N GLU A 196 23.64 -1.66 -30.31
CA GLU A 196 23.13 -0.88 -29.17
C GLU A 196 21.63 -1.12 -28.93
N ARG A 197 20.84 -1.15 -30.02
CA ARG A 197 19.41 -1.46 -29.98
C ARG A 197 19.17 -2.86 -29.43
N LEU A 198 19.86 -3.88 -29.96
CA LEU A 198 19.71 -5.25 -29.51
C LEU A 198 20.19 -5.46 -28.07
N MET A 199 21.25 -4.76 -27.65
CA MET A 199 21.73 -4.77 -26.26
C MET A 199 20.71 -4.17 -25.29
N SER A 200 20.05 -3.09 -25.70
CA SER A 200 18.99 -2.47 -24.90
C SER A 200 17.78 -3.39 -24.71
N LEU A 201 17.44 -4.17 -25.73
CA LEU A 201 16.28 -5.07 -25.72
C LEU A 201 16.59 -6.44 -25.11
N GLY A 202 17.77 -7.01 -25.35
CA GLY A 202 18.14 -8.34 -24.87
C GLY A 202 18.71 -8.35 -23.45
N TYR A 203 19.29 -7.24 -23.00
CA TYR A 203 19.94 -7.12 -21.69
C TYR A 203 19.39 -5.95 -20.88
N ALA A 204 18.10 -5.61 -21.03
CA ALA A 204 17.46 -4.48 -20.34
C ALA A 204 17.70 -4.43 -18.82
N GLU A 205 17.77 -5.61 -18.17
CA GLU A 205 17.96 -5.80 -16.73
C GLU A 205 19.43 -5.73 -16.26
N CYS A 206 20.39 -5.74 -17.19
CA CYS A 206 21.81 -5.71 -16.82
C CYS A 206 22.28 -4.28 -16.51
N PRO A 207 23.21 -4.11 -15.55
CA PRO A 207 23.90 -2.85 -15.31
C PRO A 207 24.52 -2.25 -16.58
N GLN A 208 24.50 -0.91 -16.68
CA GLN A 208 24.92 -0.20 -17.89
C GLN A 208 26.39 -0.46 -18.26
N ASP A 209 27.29 -0.50 -17.29
CA ASP A 209 28.72 -0.78 -17.48
C ASP A 209 28.99 -2.16 -18.08
N VAL A 210 28.21 -3.16 -17.65
CA VAL A 210 28.24 -4.52 -18.21
C VAL A 210 27.69 -4.52 -19.62
N ARG A 211 26.59 -3.79 -19.88
CA ARG A 211 26.04 -3.65 -21.23
C ARG A 211 27.03 -2.98 -22.18
N ASP A 212 27.70 -1.91 -21.77
CA ASP A 212 28.63 -1.16 -22.62
C ASP A 212 29.85 -1.98 -23.02
N SER A 213 30.39 -2.75 -22.07
CA SER A 213 31.52 -3.65 -22.30
C SER A 213 31.14 -4.80 -23.25
N LEU A 214 29.96 -5.40 -23.04
CA LEU A 214 29.47 -6.50 -23.86
C LEU A 214 29.08 -6.03 -25.27
N ALA A 215 28.52 -4.82 -25.38
CA ALA A 215 28.20 -4.18 -26.66
C ALA A 215 29.47 -3.93 -27.48
N ALA A 216 30.56 -3.47 -26.86
CA ALA A 216 31.85 -3.30 -27.52
C ALA A 216 32.37 -4.63 -28.08
N GLN A 217 32.28 -5.71 -27.29
CA GLN A 217 32.72 -7.05 -27.72
C GLN A 217 31.90 -7.57 -28.91
N TYR A 218 30.56 -7.55 -28.82
CA TYR A 218 29.70 -7.99 -29.93
C TYR A 218 29.86 -7.14 -31.18
N PHE A 219 30.07 -5.82 -31.03
CA PHE A 219 30.34 -4.94 -32.16
C PHE A 219 31.63 -5.35 -32.87
N VAL A 220 32.73 -5.54 -32.13
CA VAL A 220 34.00 -5.95 -32.71
C VAL A 220 33.89 -7.33 -33.38
N ASP A 221 33.25 -8.30 -32.73
CA ASP A 221 33.01 -9.64 -33.30
C ASP A 221 32.15 -9.62 -34.57
N ALA A 222 31.29 -8.59 -34.73
CA ALA A 222 30.43 -8.44 -35.88
C ALA A 222 31.11 -7.75 -37.07
N ILE A 223 32.26 -7.07 -36.89
CA ILE A 223 33.00 -6.41 -37.98
C ILE A 223 33.49 -7.45 -38.99
N ARG A 224 33.29 -7.17 -40.28
CA ARG A 224 33.63 -8.08 -41.38
C ARG A 224 35.04 -7.88 -41.94
N ASP A 225 35.60 -6.66 -41.89
CA ASP A 225 36.98 -6.40 -42.31
C ASP A 225 37.95 -6.86 -41.23
N GLU A 226 38.68 -7.95 -41.49
CA GLU A 226 39.57 -8.60 -40.51
C GLU A 226 40.64 -7.65 -39.96
N ASP A 227 41.24 -6.80 -40.80
CA ASP A 227 42.25 -5.83 -40.33
C ASP A 227 41.65 -4.83 -39.34
N THR A 228 40.45 -4.31 -39.63
CA THR A 228 39.74 -3.36 -38.77
C THR A 228 39.26 -4.06 -37.49
N GLN A 229 38.81 -5.31 -37.60
CA GLN A 229 38.42 -6.12 -36.46
C GLN A 229 39.62 -6.32 -35.51
N HIS A 230 40.73 -6.87 -36.00
CA HIS A 230 41.93 -7.12 -35.18
C HIS A 230 42.52 -5.83 -34.60
N ALA A 231 42.60 -4.76 -35.39
CA ALA A 231 43.08 -3.47 -34.90
C ALA A 231 42.19 -2.94 -33.76
N THR A 232 40.87 -3.10 -33.86
CA THR A 232 39.93 -2.65 -32.82
C THR A 232 40.01 -3.52 -31.57
N ARG A 233 40.19 -4.84 -31.70
CA ARG A 233 40.39 -5.76 -30.56
C ARG A 233 41.57 -5.35 -29.68
N LEU A 234 42.65 -4.83 -30.28
CA LEU A 234 43.86 -4.42 -29.56
C LEU A 234 43.71 -3.13 -28.72
N THR A 235 42.59 -2.44 -28.82
CA THR A 235 42.38 -1.16 -28.13
C THR A 235 41.77 -1.28 -26.73
N ASP A 236 41.38 -2.50 -26.32
CA ASP A 236 40.71 -2.77 -25.04
C ASP A 236 39.58 -1.76 -24.73
N ALA A 237 38.75 -1.48 -25.74
CA ALA A 237 37.65 -0.54 -25.62
C ALA A 237 36.64 -1.00 -24.55
N LYS A 238 36.38 -0.13 -23.57
CA LYS A 238 35.47 -0.41 -22.44
C LYS A 238 34.00 -0.17 -22.76
N ASP A 239 33.73 0.52 -23.86
CA ASP A 239 32.39 0.90 -24.28
C ASP A 239 32.29 0.91 -25.80
N LEU A 240 31.06 0.69 -26.30
CA LEU A 240 30.75 0.60 -27.72
C LEU A 240 31.19 1.85 -28.50
N LYS A 241 31.06 3.03 -27.88
CA LYS A 241 31.37 4.30 -28.52
C LYS A 241 32.88 4.47 -28.72
N SER A 242 33.69 4.06 -27.76
CA SER A 242 35.15 4.00 -27.88
C SER A 242 35.60 3.01 -28.96
N ALA A 243 35.01 1.82 -29.01
CA ALA A 243 35.28 0.82 -30.04
C ALA A 243 34.97 1.37 -31.44
N LEU A 244 33.75 1.90 -31.63
CA LEU A 244 33.32 2.50 -32.89
C LEU A 244 34.23 3.67 -33.31
N ALA A 245 34.57 4.58 -32.39
CA ALA A 245 35.41 5.72 -32.68
C ALA A 245 36.80 5.31 -33.18
N TYR A 246 37.38 4.26 -32.58
CA TYR A 246 38.65 3.73 -33.05
C TYR A 246 38.53 3.03 -34.41
N SER A 247 37.53 2.17 -34.60
CA SER A 247 37.33 1.45 -35.87
C SER A 247 37.15 2.42 -37.04
N VAL A 248 36.34 3.49 -36.87
CA VAL A 248 36.14 4.52 -37.89
C VAL A 248 37.45 5.28 -38.18
N LYS A 249 38.23 5.62 -37.15
CA LYS A 249 39.56 6.25 -37.34
C LYS A 249 40.50 5.32 -38.11
N TYR A 250 40.49 4.03 -37.81
CA TYR A 250 41.29 3.03 -38.50
C TYR A 250 40.87 2.90 -39.97
N GLU A 251 39.57 2.85 -40.29
CA GLU A 251 39.09 2.85 -41.68
C GLU A 251 39.54 4.10 -42.44
N ALA A 252 39.47 5.28 -41.82
CA ALA A 252 39.95 6.53 -42.41
C ALA A 252 41.48 6.50 -42.64
N ALA A 253 42.25 6.02 -41.67
CA ALA A 253 43.71 5.89 -41.83
C ALA A 253 44.09 4.83 -42.87
N LYS A 254 43.32 3.73 -42.98
CA LYS A 254 43.51 2.65 -43.96
C LYS A 254 43.24 3.16 -45.37
N THR A 255 42.21 3.97 -45.59
CA THR A 255 41.94 4.59 -46.91
C THR A 255 43.05 5.56 -47.31
N VAL A 256 43.53 6.42 -46.40
CA VAL A 256 44.67 7.31 -46.65
C VAL A 256 45.95 6.52 -46.95
N SER A 257 46.21 5.43 -46.23
CA SER A 257 47.38 4.59 -46.45
C SER A 257 47.34 3.88 -47.81
N LYS A 258 46.16 3.38 -48.24
CA LYS A 258 45.97 2.80 -49.57
C LYS A 258 46.13 3.85 -50.68
N THR A 259 45.66 5.08 -50.48
CA THR A 259 45.85 6.20 -51.42
C THR A 259 47.31 6.68 -51.45
N SER A 260 48.02 6.69 -50.31
CA SER A 260 49.43 7.11 -50.24
C SER A 260 50.39 6.11 -50.88
N ARG A 261 50.09 4.80 -50.83
CA ARG A 261 50.83 3.77 -51.58
C ARG A 261 50.59 3.89 -53.09
N ASN A 262 49.43 4.37 -53.52
CA ASN A 262 49.15 4.64 -54.94
C ASN A 262 49.73 5.97 -55.45
N VAL A 263 50.15 6.90 -54.58
CA VAL A 263 50.80 8.19 -54.97
C VAL A 263 52.32 8.17 -54.73
N ARG A 264 52.85 7.11 -54.13
CA ARG A 264 54.27 6.82 -54.09
C ARG A 264 54.48 5.33 -54.34
N SER A 265 54.35 4.92 -55.59
CA SER A 265 55.20 3.85 -56.12
C SER A 265 56.65 4.36 -56.09
N ILE A 266 57.25 4.36 -54.90
CA ILE A 266 58.62 3.89 -54.81
C ILE A 266 58.45 2.38 -54.88
N GLU A 267 58.88 1.81 -56.00
CA GLU A 267 59.28 0.42 -56.04
C GLU A 267 60.29 0.27 -54.90
N ILE A 268 59.84 -0.22 -53.74
CA ILE A 268 60.74 -0.98 -52.91
C ILE A 268 60.87 -2.28 -53.67
N GLU A 269 61.87 -2.32 -54.54
CA GLU A 269 62.45 -3.55 -55.04
C GLU A 269 62.67 -4.41 -53.80
N ASP A 270 61.86 -5.46 -53.64
CA ASP A 270 62.01 -6.45 -52.58
C ASP A 270 63.30 -7.22 -52.86
N SER A 271 64.44 -6.62 -52.53
CA SER A 271 65.75 -7.24 -52.60
C SER A 271 65.96 -8.30 -51.50
N THR A 272 64.87 -8.80 -50.89
CA THR A 272 64.87 -9.81 -49.83
C THR A 272 64.10 -11.10 -50.16
N GLU A 273 63.60 -11.26 -51.40
CA GLU A 273 63.10 -12.55 -51.91
C GLU A 273 64.19 -13.36 -52.66
N LYS A 274 65.03 -12.72 -53.48
CA LYS A 274 66.05 -13.44 -54.28
C LYS A 274 67.16 -14.11 -53.46
N GLU A 275 67.64 -13.49 -52.38
CA GLU A 275 68.71 -14.05 -51.56
C GLU A 275 68.21 -15.22 -50.68
N LYS A 276 66.90 -15.28 -50.38
CA LYS A 276 66.31 -16.40 -49.65
C LYS A 276 66.15 -17.62 -50.56
N ASP A 277 65.75 -17.42 -51.82
CA ASP A 277 65.58 -18.50 -52.78
C ASP A 277 66.93 -19.14 -53.16
N GLU A 278 67.98 -18.35 -53.43
CA GLU A 278 69.32 -18.90 -53.70
C GLU A 278 69.89 -19.68 -52.49
N LYS A 279 69.60 -19.22 -51.27
CA LYS A 279 70.06 -19.88 -50.04
C LYS A 279 69.26 -21.14 -49.74
N PHE A 280 67.97 -21.16 -50.06
CA PHE A 280 67.13 -22.36 -49.99
C PHE A 280 67.53 -23.39 -51.06
N ASP A 281 67.81 -22.96 -52.30
CA ASP A 281 68.26 -23.82 -53.38
C ASP A 281 69.66 -24.41 -53.10
N CYS A 282 70.55 -23.63 -52.49
CA CYS A 282 71.86 -24.10 -52.05
C CYS A 282 71.76 -25.15 -50.93
N LEU A 283 70.84 -24.94 -49.96
CA LEU A 283 70.53 -25.90 -48.90
C LEU A 283 69.85 -27.18 -49.44
N LEU A 284 68.95 -27.04 -50.42
CA LEU A 284 68.31 -28.18 -51.10
C LEU A 284 69.34 -29.02 -51.87
N SER A 285 70.25 -28.37 -52.59
CA SER A 285 71.33 -29.04 -53.33
C SER A 285 72.29 -29.78 -52.39
N THR A 286 72.64 -29.19 -51.23
CA THR A 286 73.49 -29.89 -50.24
C THR A 286 72.76 -31.05 -49.56
N LEU A 287 71.46 -30.93 -49.31
CA LEU A 287 70.64 -32.05 -48.79
C LEU A 287 70.50 -33.18 -49.81
N GLU A 288 70.36 -32.86 -51.10
CA GLU A 288 70.30 -33.85 -52.18
C GLU A 288 71.63 -34.60 -52.34
N GLU A 289 72.79 -33.91 -52.24
CA GLU A 289 74.11 -34.56 -52.20
C GLU A 289 74.32 -35.43 -50.96
N LEU A 290 73.85 -34.99 -49.78
CA LEU A 290 73.88 -35.80 -48.55
C LEU A 290 73.00 -37.05 -48.65
N LEU A 291 71.84 -36.94 -49.30
CA LEU A 291 70.95 -38.08 -49.52
C LEU A 291 71.57 -39.07 -50.53
N ASN A 292 72.14 -38.56 -51.63
CA ASN A 292 72.80 -39.38 -52.64
C ASN A 292 74.06 -40.06 -52.11
N SER A 293 74.86 -39.39 -51.27
CA SER A 293 76.00 -40.02 -50.59
C SER A 293 75.57 -41.03 -49.51
N HIS A 294 74.45 -40.80 -48.82
CA HIS A 294 73.87 -41.80 -47.90
C HIS A 294 73.30 -43.02 -48.65
N VAL A 295 72.67 -42.83 -49.81
CA VAL A 295 72.17 -43.93 -50.66
C VAL A 295 73.35 -44.72 -51.26
N ALA A 296 74.43 -44.05 -51.66
CA ALA A 296 75.67 -44.70 -52.08
C ALA A 296 76.37 -45.45 -50.92
N GLY A 297 76.38 -44.87 -49.71
CA GLY A 297 76.90 -45.52 -48.50
C GLY A 297 76.04 -46.70 -48.00
N ARG A 298 74.72 -46.67 -48.23
CA ARG A 298 73.82 -47.81 -47.97
C ARG A 298 74.02 -48.94 -48.97
N ARG A 299 74.23 -48.64 -50.26
CA ARG A 299 74.55 -49.67 -51.28
C ARG A 299 75.87 -50.40 -50.97
N LEU A 300 76.88 -49.71 -50.44
CA LEU A 300 78.15 -50.33 -50.01
C LEU A 300 78.04 -51.13 -48.70
N LEU A 301 77.09 -50.80 -47.82
CA LEU A 301 76.82 -51.56 -46.59
C LEU A 301 75.94 -52.80 -46.83
N ASP A 302 75.07 -52.78 -47.85
CA ASP A 302 74.27 -53.93 -48.25
C ASP A 302 75.07 -54.95 -49.10
N GLU A 303 76.17 -54.54 -49.75
CA GLU A 303 77.12 -55.45 -50.43
C GLU A 303 78.12 -56.15 -49.49
N ILE A 304 78.28 -55.68 -48.25
CA ILE A 304 79.14 -56.31 -47.22
C ILE A 304 78.33 -57.27 -46.30
N ARG A 305 77.00 -57.32 -46.45
CA ARG A 305 76.10 -58.14 -45.60
C ARG A 305 75.52 -59.40 -46.29
N THR A 306 76.00 -59.75 -47.47
CA THR A 306 75.89 -61.10 -48.09
C THR A 306 77.20 -61.84 -48.00
#